data_AF-W2IDH5-F1
#
_entry.id   AF-W2IDH5-F1
#
_cell.length_a   1.000
_cell.length_b   1.000
_cell.length_c   1.000
_cell.angle_alpha   90.00
_cell.angle_beta   90.00
_cell.angle_gamma   90.00
#
_symmetry.space_group_name_H-M   'P 1'
#
loop_
_entity.id
_entity.type
_entity.pdbx_description
1 polymer ?
#
loop_
_entity_poly.entity_id
_entity_poly.type
_entity_poly.pdbx_seq_one_letter_code
_entity_poly.pdbx_strand_id
1 'polypeptide(L)' 'MNLDINTATDVPRFVRAVYDMLQNEDQCILSWSADGSHFQVYDVPRLESEVLR' A
#
# COMPACT_ATOMS: atom_id res chain seq x y z
N MET A 1 -1.72 6.22 -33.05
CA MET A 1 -1.36 6.65 -31.69
C MET A 1 -1.56 5.44 -30.80
N ASN A 2 -0.47 4.74 -30.44
CA ASN A 2 -0.55 3.55 -29.59
C ASN A 2 -0.67 4.00 -28.13
N LEU A 3 -1.73 3.52 -27.47
CA LEU A 3 -1.92 3.57 -26.03
C LEU A 3 -1.18 2.40 -25.40
N ASP A 4 0.15 2.52 -25.25
CA ASP A 4 0.92 1.55 -24.48
C ASP A 4 1.40 2.24 -23.18
N ILE A 5 0.46 2.56 -22.29
CA ILE A 5 0.78 2.89 -20.89
C ILE A 5 0.99 1.56 -20.16
N ASN A 6 2.08 0.87 -20.47
CA ASN A 6 2.55 -0.27 -19.68
C ASN A 6 3.51 0.25 -18.61
N THR A 7 3.03 1.12 -17.72
CA THR A 7 3.82 1.62 -16.57
C THR A 7 3.73 0.69 -15.36
N ALA A 8 2.85 -0.32 -15.40
CA ALA A 8 2.68 -1.26 -14.30
C ALA A 8 3.80 -2.30 -14.21
N THR A 9 4.61 -2.51 -15.26
CA THR A 9 5.57 -3.63 -15.30
C THR A 9 6.87 -3.37 -14.53
N ASP A 10 7.15 -2.13 -14.11
CA ASP A 10 8.44 -1.77 -13.51
C ASP A 10 8.37 -1.30 -12.05
N VAL A 11 7.19 -1.38 -11.42
CA VAL A 11 7.05 -1.07 -10.00
C VAL A 11 7.65 -2.21 -9.17
N PRO A 12 8.63 -1.94 -8.28
CA PRO A 12 9.17 -2.97 -7.41
C PRO A 12 8.06 -3.66 -6.62
N ARG A 13 8.14 -5.00 -6.50
CA ARG A 13 7.13 -5.81 -5.79
C ARG A 13 6.84 -5.29 -4.39
N PHE A 14 7.86 -4.82 -3.68
CA PHE A 14 7.72 -4.21 -2.36
C PHE A 14 6.80 -2.98 -2.38
N VAL A 15 7.02 -2.06 -3.32
CA VAL A 15 6.20 -0.84 -3.44
C VAL A 15 4.75 -1.22 -3.78
N ARG A 16 4.55 -2.16 -4.70
CA ARG A 16 3.20 -2.64 -5.02
C ARG A 16 2.50 -3.23 -3.80
N ALA A 17 3.19 -4.09 -3.04
CA ALA A 17 2.64 -4.68 -1.83
C ALA A 17 2.23 -3.62 -0.80
N VAL A 18 3.03 -2.57 -0.60
CA VAL A 18 2.68 -1.47 0.30
C VAL A 18 1.41 -0.75 -0.17
N TYR A 19 1.29 -0.46 -1.47
CA TYR A 19 0.07 0.15 -2.01
C TYR A 19 -1.14 -0.77 -1.89
N ASP A 20 -0.98 -2.07 -2.14
CA ASP A 20 -2.06 -3.04 -1.99
C ASP A 20 -2.54 -3.11 -0.53
N MET A 21 -1.64 -3.08 0.46
CA MET A 21 -1.99 -3.02 1.88
C MET A 21 -2.78 -1.75 2.21
N LEU A 22 -2.32 -0.60 1.73
CA LEU A 22 -2.97 0.70 2.01
C LEU A 22 -4.35 0.85 1.35
N GLN A 23 -4.68 0.01 0.37
CA GLN A 23 -5.99 0.01 -0.31
C GLN A 23 -6.98 -0.99 0.30
N ASN A 24 -6.50 -2.14 0.77
CA ASN A 24 -7.37 -3.28 1.08
C ASN A 24 -7.45 -3.64 2.57
N GLU A 25 -6.50 -3.19 3.39
CA GLU A 25 -6.46 -3.54 4.82
C GLU A 25 -7.28 -2.59 5.69
N ASP A 26 -7.55 -3.03 6.92
CA ASP A 26 -8.22 -2.21 7.94
C ASP A 26 -7.44 -0.91 8.18
N GLN A 27 -8.10 0.23 7.95
CA GLN A 27 -7.51 1.56 8.08
C GLN A 27 -7.14 1.92 9.52
N CYS A 28 -7.65 1.19 10.52
CA CYS A 28 -7.18 1.29 11.89
C CYS A 28 -5.81 0.63 12.12
N ILE A 29 -5.29 -0.16 11.17
CA ILE A 29 -3.94 -0.75 11.22
C ILE A 29 -2.94 0.18 10.52
N LEU A 30 -3.20 0.54 9.27
CA LEU A 30 -2.39 1.47 8.48
C LEU A 30 -3.25 2.19 7.44
N SER A 31 -2.99 3.48 7.22
CA SER A 31 -3.67 4.24 6.16
C SER A 31 -2.82 5.40 5.63
N TRP A 32 -3.23 5.94 4.49
CA TRP A 32 -2.74 7.23 4.00
C TRP A 32 -3.14 8.35 4.97
N SER A 33 -2.29 9.38 5.06
CA SER A 33 -2.67 10.66 5.61
C SER A 33 -3.76 11.31 4.77
N ALA A 34 -4.53 12.23 5.36
CA ALA A 34 -5.64 12.89 4.67
C ALA A 34 -5.21 13.66 3.41
N ASP A 35 -3.96 14.14 3.37
CA ASP A 35 -3.36 14.83 2.22
C ASP A 35 -2.63 13.88 1.25
N GLY A 36 -2.57 12.58 1.56
CA GLY A 36 -1.90 11.55 0.75
C GLY A 36 -0.37 11.68 0.69
N SER A 37 0.25 12.54 1.51
CA SER A 37 1.70 12.77 1.47
C SER A 37 2.53 11.64 2.08
N HIS A 38 1.94 10.87 3.00
CA HIS A 38 2.57 9.76 3.67
C HIS A 38 1.52 8.73 4.10
N PHE A 39 1.98 7.57 4.56
CA PHE A 39 1.14 6.64 5.30
C PHE A 39 1.66 6.49 6.72
N GLN A 40 0.78 6.05 7.62
CA GLN A 40 1.12 5.78 9.00
C GLN A 40 0.63 4.39 9.39
N VAL A 41 1.41 3.70 10.21
CA VAL A 41 1.00 2.47 10.90
C VAL A 41 0.57 2.86 12.31
N TYR A 42 -0.65 2.48 12.69
CA TYR A 42 -1.25 2.77 13.98
C TYR A 42 -1.16 1.59 14.94
N ASP A 43 -1.22 0.36 14.42
CA ASP A 43 -1.15 -0.88 15.19
C ASP A 43 -0.13 -1.85 14.57
N VAL A 44 1.10 -1.79 15.09
CA VAL A 44 2.20 -2.64 14.61
C VAL A 44 1.95 -4.13 14.90
N PRO A 45 1.52 -4.54 16.11
CA PRO A 45 1.19 -5.95 16.36
C PRO A 45 0.14 -6.52 15.40
N ARG A 46 -0.92 -5.76 15.06
CA ARG A 46 -1.92 -6.20 14.08
C ARG A 46 -1.36 -6.21 12.66
N LEU A 47 -0.54 -5.23 12.28
CA LEU A 47 0.15 -5.24 10.98
C LEU A 47 0.96 -6.53 10.79
N GLU A 48 1.77 -6.90 11.79
CA GLU A 48 2.61 -8.10 11.74
C GLU A 48 1.80 -9.40 11.73
N SER A 49 0.72 -9.45 12.51
CA SER A 49 -0.03 -10.68 12.73
C SER A 49 -1.23 -10.87 11.81
N GLU A 50 -1.76 -9.84 11.14
CA GLU A 50 -2.94 -9.93 10.27
C GLU A 50 -2.58 -9.67 8.80
N VAL A 51 -1.64 -8.76 8.52
CA VAL A 51 -1.34 -8.28 7.16
C VAL A 51 -0.05 -8.87 6.57
N LEU A 52 1.06 -8.84 7.31
CA LEU A 52 2.40 -9.21 6.80
C LEU A 52 2.70 -10.72 6.79
N ARG A 53 1.67 -11.58 6.80
CA ARG A 53 1.84 -13.05 6.86
C ARG A 53 2.48 -13.66 5.61
#